data_AF-A0AAW8I5L8-F1
#
_entry.id   AF-A0AAW8I5L8-F1
#
_cell.length_a   1.000
_cell.length_b   1.000
_cell.length_c   1.000
_cell.angle_alpha   90.00
_cell.angle_beta   90.00
_cell.angle_gamma   90.00
#
_symmetry.space_group_name_H-M   'P 1'
#
loop_
_entity.id
_entity.type
_entity.pdbx_description
1 polymer ?
#
loop_
_entity_poly.entity_id
_entity_poly.type
_entity_poly.pdbx_seq_one_letter_code
_entity_poly.pdbx_strand_id
1 'polypeptide(L)'
;MTHDWLLVETLGDEPAVVARGRELKKLVPITTFLRRSPYLAAVRTAIAETLQTGQSLTSITPKHDRVIRTEPVIMTDGRMHGVQVWSGPTDAEPPDRPIPGPLKWDLTRGVATDTPESLTNSGKNPEVEITYGRAFAEDLPARELNPNETQVLAMAVKAKPGKTLCSIWDLTDWQGTPTRIGFVARSALEPGPNGRDHLVARAMNWRAETKAPAVPVDDLAQRILIGLAQAGVHRALVDLKTWTLLKWLDQPCSFYDWRRSAADGPRLHPDDQHVIDAMTRDLANGSASHVLRLPGHDVDWVPVHVTVNRIELEPDTFAGLVALRLPTDEELADAGLPKATDVTT
;
A
#
# COMPACT_ATOMS: atom_id res chain seq x y z
N MET A 1 -23.51 -17.52 16.35
CA MET A 1 -22.97 -17.23 15.00
C MET A 1 -21.90 -16.13 14.98
N THR A 2 -21.42 -15.59 16.11
CA THR A 2 -20.20 -14.76 16.16
C THR A 2 -19.59 -14.81 17.55
N HIS A 3 -18.73 -15.79 17.84
CA HIS A 3 -17.82 -15.66 18.99
C HIS A 3 -16.61 -14.80 18.60
N ASP A 4 -16.27 -14.72 17.32
CA ASP A 4 -15.16 -13.92 16.82
C ASP A 4 -15.53 -12.45 16.64
N TRP A 5 -14.53 -11.59 16.78
CA TRP A 5 -14.60 -10.19 16.38
C TRP A 5 -14.86 -10.06 14.88
N LEU A 6 -15.79 -9.19 14.49
CA LEU A 6 -15.96 -8.77 13.10
C LEU A 6 -15.21 -7.46 12.89
N LEU A 7 -14.36 -7.38 11.86
CA LEU A 7 -13.85 -6.10 11.37
C LEU A 7 -14.80 -5.58 10.31
N VAL A 8 -15.30 -4.36 10.50
CA VAL A 8 -16.28 -3.70 9.63
C VAL A 8 -15.65 -2.43 9.06
N GLU A 9 -15.56 -2.35 7.73
CA GLU A 9 -15.18 -1.12 7.03
C GLU A 9 -16.37 -0.16 6.96
N THR A 10 -16.12 1.13 7.19
CA THR A 10 -17.17 2.14 7.38
C THR A 10 -17.02 3.37 6.49
N LEU A 11 -16.24 3.27 5.40
CA LEU A 11 -16.06 4.39 4.46
C LEU A 11 -17.07 4.35 3.30
N GLY A 12 -17.78 3.24 3.12
CA GLY A 12 -18.91 3.14 2.19
C GLY A 12 -20.24 3.62 2.78
N ASP A 13 -21.30 3.57 1.98
CA ASP A 13 -22.65 4.00 2.37
C ASP A 13 -23.26 3.14 3.49
N GLU A 14 -22.93 1.85 3.51
CA GLU A 14 -23.31 0.90 4.56
C GLU A 14 -22.06 0.25 5.15
N PRO A 15 -21.97 0.11 6.50
CA PRO A 15 -20.90 -0.67 7.12
C PRO A 15 -20.82 -2.09 6.56
N ALA A 16 -19.62 -2.50 6.14
CA ALA A 16 -19.39 -3.74 5.42
C ALA A 16 -18.32 -4.61 6.10
N VAL A 17 -18.64 -5.88 6.35
CA VAL A 17 -17.75 -6.82 7.02
C VAL A 17 -16.59 -7.20 6.09
N VAL A 18 -15.37 -7.02 6.59
CA VAL A 18 -14.12 -7.34 5.89
C VAL A 18 -13.31 -8.44 6.56
N ALA A 19 -13.55 -8.70 7.86
CA ALA A 19 -12.99 -9.87 8.53
C ALA A 19 -13.93 -10.47 9.57
N ARG A 20 -13.82 -11.78 9.78
CA ARG A 20 -14.35 -12.49 10.95
C ARG A 20 -13.18 -13.20 11.62
N GLY A 21 -12.82 -12.77 12.83
CA GLY A 21 -11.52 -13.08 13.41
C GLY A 21 -10.42 -12.56 12.47
N ARG A 22 -9.66 -13.48 11.89
CA ARG A 22 -8.61 -13.18 10.90
C ARG A 22 -8.99 -13.59 9.47
N GLU A 23 -10.17 -14.19 9.29
CA GLU A 23 -10.68 -14.68 8.00
C GLU A 23 -11.24 -13.52 7.16
N LEU A 24 -10.74 -13.35 5.93
CA LEU A 24 -11.22 -12.34 4.99
C LEU A 24 -12.69 -12.53 4.60
N LYS A 25 -13.44 -11.43 4.57
CA LYS A 25 -14.75 -11.28 3.95
C LYS A 25 -14.69 -10.15 2.91
N LYS A 26 -15.38 -10.31 1.78
CA LYS A 26 -15.31 -9.36 0.66
C LYS A 26 -16.39 -8.28 0.80
N LEU A 27 -16.17 -7.29 1.66
CA LEU A 27 -17.06 -6.13 1.86
C LEU A 27 -18.55 -6.53 1.93
N VAL A 28 -18.88 -7.51 2.77
CA VAL A 28 -20.26 -8.00 2.86
C VAL A 28 -21.07 -7.02 3.70
N PRO A 29 -22.12 -6.36 3.17
CA PRO A 29 -22.90 -5.40 3.94
C PRO A 29 -23.40 -6.01 5.26
N ILE A 30 -23.33 -5.25 6.36
CA ILE A 30 -23.65 -5.79 7.70
C ILE A 30 -25.07 -6.34 7.77
N THR A 31 -26.02 -5.73 7.05
CA THR A 31 -27.41 -6.22 6.92
C THR A 31 -27.51 -7.57 6.21
N THR A 32 -26.61 -7.84 5.27
CA THR A 32 -26.53 -9.14 4.59
C THR A 32 -25.81 -10.16 5.45
N PHE A 33 -24.68 -9.79 6.05
CA PHE A 33 -23.87 -10.68 6.89
C PHE A 33 -24.65 -11.16 8.12
N LEU A 34 -25.42 -10.27 8.75
CA LEU A 34 -26.24 -10.55 9.93
C LEU A 34 -27.73 -10.65 9.61
N ARG A 35 -28.13 -10.97 8.36
CA ARG A 35 -29.52 -10.97 7.89
C ARG A 35 -30.50 -11.72 8.79
N ARG A 36 -30.05 -12.85 9.38
CA ARG A 36 -30.86 -13.70 10.28
C ARG A 36 -30.55 -13.50 11.76
N SER A 37 -29.75 -12.49 12.10
CA SER A 37 -29.41 -12.18 13.49
C SER A 37 -30.53 -11.37 14.13
N PRO A 38 -31.08 -11.80 15.28
CA PRO A 38 -32.06 -11.01 16.05
C PRO A 38 -31.53 -9.64 16.49
N TYR A 39 -30.22 -9.44 16.41
CA TYR A 39 -29.49 -8.36 17.06
C TYR A 39 -28.82 -7.42 16.05
N LEU A 40 -29.14 -7.58 14.76
CA LEU A 40 -28.66 -6.72 13.69
C LEU A 40 -28.94 -5.24 14.00
N ALA A 41 -30.14 -4.90 14.49
CA ALA A 41 -30.49 -3.52 14.83
C ALA A 41 -29.55 -2.94 15.90
N ALA A 42 -29.36 -3.66 17.01
CA ALA A 42 -28.48 -3.22 18.09
C ALA A 42 -27.01 -3.12 17.67
N VAL A 43 -26.52 -4.05 16.83
CA VAL A 43 -25.16 -3.99 16.27
C VAL A 43 -24.98 -2.76 15.38
N ARG A 44 -25.98 -2.43 14.53
CA ARG A 44 -25.93 -1.22 13.70
C ARG A 44 -25.92 0.05 14.54
N THR A 45 -26.71 0.11 15.61
CA THR A 45 -26.70 1.24 16.54
C THR A 45 -25.33 1.40 17.19
N ALA A 46 -24.75 0.33 17.72
CA ALA A 46 -23.43 0.39 18.36
C ALA A 46 -22.32 0.86 17.39
N ILE A 47 -22.34 0.39 16.14
CA ILE A 47 -21.39 0.86 15.11
C ILE A 47 -21.61 2.36 14.83
N ALA A 48 -22.85 2.80 14.67
CA ALA A 48 -23.17 4.20 14.40
C ALA A 48 -22.75 5.13 15.56
N GLU A 49 -22.98 4.71 16.82
CA GLU A 49 -22.55 5.45 18.01
C GLU A 49 -21.01 5.53 18.11
N THR A 50 -20.29 4.44 17.79
CA THR A 50 -18.83 4.47 17.72
C THR A 50 -18.33 5.40 16.61
N LEU A 51 -19.00 5.43 15.45
CA LEU A 51 -18.68 6.36 14.37
C LEU A 51 -18.89 7.82 14.80
N GLN A 52 -19.95 8.10 15.55
CA GLN A 52 -20.27 9.44 16.01
C GLN A 52 -19.32 9.93 17.12
N THR A 53 -18.96 9.05 18.05
CA THR A 53 -18.19 9.42 19.26
C THR A 53 -16.68 9.24 19.08
N GLY A 54 -16.26 8.37 18.18
CA GLY A 54 -14.86 7.94 18.06
C GLY A 54 -14.36 7.13 19.26
N GLN A 55 -15.26 6.61 20.11
CA GLN A 55 -14.91 5.91 21.35
C GLN A 55 -15.26 4.42 21.30
N SER A 56 -14.50 3.61 22.04
CA SER A 56 -14.85 2.22 22.31
C SER A 56 -16.12 2.17 23.16
N LEU A 57 -17.07 1.29 22.83
CA LEU A 57 -18.34 1.17 23.54
C LEU A 57 -18.57 -0.25 24.05
N THR A 58 -19.26 -0.36 25.17
CA THR A 58 -19.83 -1.61 25.68
C THR A 58 -21.31 -1.38 25.94
N SER A 59 -22.16 -1.99 25.12
CA SER A 59 -23.62 -1.92 25.22
C SER A 59 -24.18 -3.22 25.76
N ILE A 60 -24.91 -3.16 26.87
CA ILE A 60 -25.56 -4.31 27.48
C ILE A 60 -27.06 -4.24 27.17
N THR A 61 -27.64 -5.33 26.67
CA THR A 61 -29.09 -5.46 26.47
C THR A 61 -29.63 -6.54 27.41
N PRO A 62 -30.04 -6.18 28.65
CA PRO A 62 -30.42 -7.16 29.68
C PRO A 62 -31.57 -8.08 29.24
N LYS A 63 -32.55 -7.51 28.51
CA LYS A 63 -33.74 -8.24 28.02
C LYS A 63 -33.39 -9.43 27.10
N HIS A 64 -32.21 -9.41 26.48
CA HIS A 64 -31.80 -10.46 25.53
C HIS A 64 -30.50 -11.15 25.95
N ASP A 65 -30.08 -10.98 27.21
CA ASP A 65 -28.83 -11.51 27.76
C ASP A 65 -27.65 -11.33 26.80
N ARG A 66 -27.29 -10.07 26.57
CA ARG A 66 -26.41 -9.69 25.48
C ARG A 66 -25.46 -8.57 25.85
N VAL A 67 -24.21 -8.70 25.40
CA VAL A 67 -23.24 -7.61 25.33
C VAL A 67 -22.81 -7.40 23.89
N ILE A 68 -22.63 -6.15 23.50
CA ILE A 68 -21.99 -5.72 22.26
C ILE A 68 -20.81 -4.84 22.65
N ARG A 69 -19.62 -5.16 22.13
CA ARG A 69 -18.40 -4.37 22.30
C ARG A 69 -17.96 -3.84 20.96
N THR A 70 -17.59 -2.57 20.89
CA THR A 70 -17.04 -1.94 19.69
C THR A 70 -15.71 -1.27 19.97
N GLU A 71 -14.78 -1.40 19.03
CA GLU A 71 -13.47 -0.76 19.06
C GLU A 71 -13.26 0.02 17.77
N PRO A 72 -13.02 1.34 17.83
CA PRO A 72 -12.83 2.16 16.64
C PRO A 72 -11.45 1.89 16.00
N VAL A 73 -11.39 1.90 14.67
CA VAL A 73 -10.13 1.85 13.89
C VAL A 73 -9.92 3.21 13.26
N ILE A 74 -9.16 4.06 13.95
CA ILE A 74 -8.96 5.47 13.61
C ILE A 74 -7.57 5.65 13.02
N MET A 75 -7.49 6.25 11.84
CA MET A 75 -6.23 6.67 11.24
C MET A 75 -5.64 7.87 11.99
N THR A 76 -4.33 8.07 11.92
CA THR A 76 -3.64 9.16 12.62
C THR A 76 -4.09 10.57 12.22
N ASP A 77 -4.82 10.73 11.12
CA ASP A 77 -5.48 11.97 10.72
C ASP A 77 -6.90 12.15 11.32
N GLY A 78 -7.28 11.31 12.27
CA GLY A 78 -8.56 11.35 12.98
C GLY A 78 -9.72 10.70 12.23
N ARG A 79 -9.51 10.18 11.02
CA ARG A 79 -10.57 9.57 10.21
C ARG A 79 -10.81 8.12 10.63
N MET A 80 -12.06 7.76 10.88
CA MET A 80 -12.45 6.37 11.11
C MET A 80 -12.37 5.57 9.80
N HIS A 81 -11.56 4.51 9.77
CA HIS A 81 -11.52 3.56 8.64
C HIS A 81 -12.50 2.41 8.85
N GLY A 82 -12.74 2.03 10.11
CA GLY A 82 -13.62 0.91 10.44
C GLY A 82 -13.93 0.82 11.93
N VAL A 83 -14.73 -0.18 12.27
CA VAL A 83 -15.07 -0.55 13.65
C VAL A 83 -14.93 -2.06 13.78
N GLN A 84 -14.25 -2.53 14.83
CA GLN A 84 -14.35 -3.93 15.23
C GLN A 84 -15.54 -4.11 16.16
N VAL A 85 -16.36 -5.14 15.92
CA VAL A 85 -17.53 -5.44 16.75
C VAL A 85 -17.51 -6.89 17.21
N TRP A 86 -17.79 -7.10 18.49
CA TRP A 86 -18.06 -8.40 19.08
C TRP A 86 -19.42 -8.40 19.76
N SER A 87 -20.13 -9.53 19.71
CA SER A 87 -21.39 -9.69 20.45
C SER A 87 -21.56 -11.11 20.94
N GLY A 88 -21.84 -11.25 22.24
CA GLY A 88 -22.07 -12.52 22.91
C GLY A 88 -23.03 -12.38 24.11
N PRO A 89 -23.27 -13.50 24.83
CA PRO A 89 -23.93 -13.52 26.14
C PRO A 89 -23.27 -12.58 27.16
N THR A 90 -23.98 -12.22 28.25
CA THR A 90 -23.41 -11.33 29.28
C THR A 90 -22.31 -11.96 30.13
N ASP A 91 -22.30 -13.29 30.23
CA ASP A 91 -21.31 -14.09 30.94
C ASP A 91 -20.15 -14.55 30.06
N ALA A 92 -20.22 -14.31 28.75
CA ALA A 92 -19.18 -14.70 27.81
C ALA A 92 -18.06 -13.64 27.74
N GLU A 93 -16.82 -14.10 27.80
CA GLU A 93 -15.65 -13.26 27.51
C GLU A 93 -15.36 -13.25 26.00
N PRO A 94 -15.06 -12.09 25.40
CA PRO A 94 -14.65 -12.03 24.00
C PRO A 94 -13.28 -12.73 23.82
N PRO A 95 -13.03 -13.40 22.68
CA PRO A 95 -11.70 -13.91 22.37
C PRO A 95 -10.71 -12.76 22.14
N ASP A 96 -9.42 -13.10 22.08
CA ASP A 96 -8.36 -12.17 21.71
C ASP A 96 -8.72 -11.40 20.44
N ARG A 97 -8.64 -10.07 20.53
CA ARG A 97 -8.99 -9.17 19.43
C ARG A 97 -7.80 -9.08 18.45
N PRO A 98 -7.97 -9.47 17.17
CA PRO A 98 -6.95 -9.19 16.16
C PRO A 98 -6.80 -7.68 15.99
N ILE A 99 -5.58 -7.15 15.98
CA ILE A 99 -5.35 -5.70 15.88
C ILE A 99 -5.34 -5.25 14.41
N PRO A 100 -6.30 -4.43 13.95
CA PRO A 100 -6.29 -3.87 12.61
C PRO A 100 -5.30 -2.70 12.52
N GLY A 101 -4.62 -2.58 11.39
CA GLY A 101 -3.72 -1.47 11.10
C GLY A 101 -4.28 -0.55 10.03
N PRO A 102 -4.76 0.66 10.37
CA PRO A 102 -5.18 1.62 9.37
C PRO A 102 -3.96 2.20 8.63
N LEU A 103 -4.09 2.44 7.33
CA LEU A 103 -3.11 3.19 6.54
C LEU A 103 -3.82 3.95 5.41
N LYS A 104 -3.13 4.89 4.78
CA LYS A 104 -3.64 5.58 3.58
C LYS A 104 -2.55 5.84 2.56
N TRP A 105 -2.94 5.85 1.30
CA TRP A 105 -2.15 6.32 0.18
C TRP A 105 -2.81 7.56 -0.42
N ASP A 106 -2.11 8.69 -0.41
CA ASP A 106 -2.47 9.86 -1.19
C ASP A 106 -1.96 9.66 -2.62
N LEU A 107 -2.86 9.24 -3.52
CA LEU A 107 -2.56 8.90 -4.91
C LEU A 107 -2.27 10.15 -5.74
N THR A 108 -2.71 11.33 -5.27
CA THR A 108 -2.38 12.61 -5.90
C THR A 108 -0.95 13.02 -5.59
N ARG A 109 -0.47 12.76 -4.36
CA ARG A 109 0.91 13.07 -3.95
C ARG A 109 1.91 11.97 -4.28
N GLY A 110 1.45 10.72 -4.41
CA GLY A 110 2.34 9.56 -4.50
C GLY A 110 3.01 9.23 -3.16
N VAL A 111 2.28 9.42 -2.05
CA VAL A 111 2.82 9.30 -0.68
C VAL A 111 1.90 8.45 0.18
N ALA A 112 2.49 7.53 0.94
CA ALA A 112 1.82 6.71 1.93
C ALA A 112 1.97 7.25 3.36
N THR A 113 1.01 6.90 4.20
CA THR A 113 1.05 7.10 5.65
C THR A 113 0.50 5.84 6.30
N ASP A 114 1.35 5.22 7.11
CA ASP A 114 1.09 4.00 7.85
C ASP A 114 0.93 4.28 9.35
N THR A 115 0.57 3.25 10.10
CA THR A 115 0.63 3.26 11.56
C THR A 115 1.52 2.13 12.07
N PRO A 116 1.97 2.19 13.34
CA PRO A 116 2.71 1.08 13.94
C PRO A 116 1.97 -0.25 13.82
N GLU A 117 0.64 -0.25 13.91
CA GLU A 117 -0.21 -1.42 13.72
C GLU A 117 -0.15 -1.95 12.28
N SER A 118 -0.25 -1.07 11.26
CA SER A 118 -0.20 -1.51 9.85
C SER A 118 1.17 -2.08 9.48
N LEU A 119 2.24 -1.44 9.95
CA LEU A 119 3.62 -1.89 9.74
C LEU A 119 3.86 -3.24 10.43
N THR A 120 3.48 -3.36 11.70
CA THR A 120 3.58 -4.61 12.48
C THR A 120 2.78 -5.73 11.82
N ASN A 121 1.57 -5.46 11.34
CA ASN A 121 0.75 -6.45 10.64
C ASN A 121 1.40 -6.92 9.33
N SER A 122 2.05 -6.02 8.59
CA SER A 122 2.78 -6.35 7.36
C SER A 122 4.14 -7.03 7.58
N GLY A 123 4.56 -7.21 8.85
CA GLY A 123 5.84 -7.84 9.18
C GLY A 123 7.04 -6.90 9.12
N LYS A 124 6.84 -5.58 9.12
CA LYS A 124 7.94 -4.62 9.28
C LYS A 124 8.28 -4.39 10.76
N ASN A 125 9.45 -3.85 11.04
CA ASN A 125 9.85 -3.49 12.40
C ASN A 125 9.43 -2.04 12.73
N PRO A 126 8.39 -1.81 13.54
CA PRO A 126 7.89 -0.46 13.82
C PRO A 126 8.89 0.43 14.59
N GLU A 127 9.94 -0.12 15.18
CA GLU A 127 10.96 0.66 15.91
C GLU A 127 11.94 1.40 14.98
N VAL A 128 12.08 0.94 13.73
CA VAL A 128 13.01 1.53 12.73
C VAL A 128 12.29 2.15 11.54
N GLU A 129 11.01 1.82 11.35
CA GLU A 129 10.22 2.30 10.24
C GLU A 129 9.66 3.71 10.51
N ILE A 130 9.72 4.55 9.48
CA ILE A 130 9.04 5.84 9.47
C ILE A 130 7.60 5.62 8.99
N THR A 131 6.63 6.19 9.69
CA THR A 131 5.20 6.03 9.40
C THR A 131 4.67 7.00 8.36
N TYR A 132 5.30 8.15 8.16
CA TYR A 132 4.85 9.22 7.27
C TYR A 132 5.82 9.43 6.11
N GLY A 133 5.33 10.03 5.02
CA GLY A 133 6.19 10.37 3.89
C GLY A 133 6.73 9.17 3.12
N ARG A 134 6.08 8.00 3.25
CA ARG A 134 6.55 6.74 2.69
C ARG A 134 6.30 6.68 1.19
N ALA A 135 7.20 6.05 0.44
CA ALA A 135 6.91 5.66 -0.94
C ALA A 135 5.96 4.46 -0.96
N PHE A 136 5.13 4.33 -1.99
CA PHE A 136 4.28 3.13 -2.17
C PHE A 136 5.11 1.85 -2.24
N ALA A 137 6.32 1.92 -2.81
CA ALA A 137 7.25 0.81 -2.87
C ALA A 137 7.81 0.36 -1.52
N GLU A 138 7.64 1.15 -0.45
CA GLU A 138 7.96 0.72 0.91
C GLU A 138 6.86 -0.15 1.50
N ASP A 139 5.63 -0.02 1.01
CA ASP A 139 4.48 -0.76 1.53
C ASP A 139 4.24 -2.06 0.77
N LEU A 140 4.52 -2.06 -0.54
CA LEU A 140 4.47 -3.27 -1.37
C LEU A 140 5.73 -4.13 -1.15
N PRO A 141 5.58 -5.48 -1.07
CA PRO A 141 6.73 -6.36 -0.91
C PRO A 141 7.66 -6.26 -2.11
N ALA A 142 8.98 -6.32 -1.88
CA ALA A 142 9.95 -6.40 -2.95
C ALA A 142 9.96 -7.82 -3.55
N ARG A 143 10.17 -7.93 -4.87
CA ARG A 143 10.30 -9.19 -5.64
C ARG A 143 9.02 -10.04 -5.77
N GLU A 144 8.39 -10.38 -4.65
CA GLU A 144 7.22 -11.27 -4.61
C GLU A 144 6.04 -10.61 -5.34
N LEU A 145 5.39 -11.36 -6.24
CA LEU A 145 4.16 -10.93 -6.90
C LEU A 145 2.96 -11.52 -6.17
N ASN A 146 2.04 -10.66 -5.75
CA ASN A 146 0.85 -11.08 -5.03
C ASN A 146 -0.40 -11.14 -5.92
N PRO A 147 -1.38 -12.01 -5.62
CA PRO A 147 -2.66 -12.00 -6.32
C PRO A 147 -3.33 -10.62 -6.25
N ASN A 148 -3.86 -10.16 -7.39
CA ASN A 148 -4.50 -8.85 -7.57
C ASN A 148 -3.60 -7.63 -7.34
N GLU A 149 -2.27 -7.80 -7.24
CA GLU A 149 -1.34 -6.68 -7.10
C GLU A 149 -1.41 -5.70 -8.29
N THR A 150 -1.71 -6.20 -9.48
CA THR A 150 -1.99 -5.37 -10.66
C THR A 150 -3.09 -4.34 -10.44
N GLN A 151 -4.14 -4.67 -9.67
CA GLN A 151 -5.23 -3.73 -9.36
C GLN A 151 -4.78 -2.63 -8.39
N VAL A 152 -3.87 -2.94 -7.46
CA VAL A 152 -3.27 -1.95 -6.55
C VAL A 152 -2.39 -0.99 -7.35
N LEU A 153 -1.54 -1.52 -8.23
CA LEU A 153 -0.68 -0.72 -9.10
C LEU A 153 -1.52 0.14 -10.06
N ALA A 154 -2.59 -0.42 -10.65
CA ALA A 154 -3.51 0.32 -11.52
C ALA A 154 -4.22 1.46 -10.77
N MET A 155 -4.61 1.23 -9.52
CA MET A 155 -5.18 2.26 -8.65
C MET A 155 -4.18 3.38 -8.38
N ALA A 156 -2.88 3.07 -8.23
CA ALA A 156 -1.85 4.08 -8.02
C ALA A 156 -1.59 4.94 -9.27
N VAL A 157 -1.52 4.35 -10.47
CA VAL A 157 -1.18 5.10 -11.71
C VAL A 157 -2.36 5.78 -12.38
N LYS A 158 -3.56 5.20 -12.27
CA LYS A 158 -4.79 5.71 -12.89
C LYS A 158 -5.91 5.73 -11.86
N ALA A 159 -5.64 6.55 -10.86
CA ALA A 159 -6.44 6.76 -9.70
C ALA A 159 -7.89 7.14 -10.09
N LYS A 160 -8.88 6.35 -9.62
CA LYS A 160 -10.32 6.62 -9.76
C LYS A 160 -11.00 6.44 -8.41
N PRO A 161 -11.94 7.32 -8.01
CA PRO A 161 -12.72 7.13 -6.78
C PRO A 161 -13.69 5.95 -6.89
N GLY A 162 -14.12 5.44 -5.75
CA GLY A 162 -15.12 4.37 -5.63
C GLY A 162 -14.56 2.97 -5.93
N LYS A 163 -13.25 2.81 -6.12
CA LYS A 163 -12.63 1.49 -6.27
C LYS A 163 -12.38 0.90 -4.90
N THR A 164 -12.66 -0.39 -4.76
CA THR A 164 -12.42 -1.15 -3.53
C THR A 164 -11.67 -2.44 -3.84
N LEU A 165 -10.79 -2.85 -2.92
CA LEU A 165 -10.08 -4.12 -3.00
C LEU A 165 -10.11 -4.83 -1.64
N CYS A 166 -10.34 -6.13 -1.66
CA CYS A 166 -10.18 -7.03 -0.53
C CYS A 166 -9.31 -8.20 -0.96
N SER A 167 -8.18 -8.41 -0.30
CA SER A 167 -7.28 -9.52 -0.64
C SER A 167 -6.60 -10.10 0.59
N ILE A 168 -6.03 -11.30 0.42
CA ILE A 168 -5.01 -11.86 1.31
C ILE A 168 -3.71 -11.88 0.53
N TRP A 169 -2.65 -11.35 1.11
CA TRP A 169 -1.30 -11.40 0.55
C TRP A 169 -0.38 -12.24 1.43
N ASP A 170 0.55 -12.90 0.78
CA ASP A 170 1.66 -13.59 1.41
C ASP A 170 2.86 -12.62 1.42
N LEU A 171 3.54 -12.53 2.56
CA LEU A 171 4.69 -11.65 2.76
C LEU A 171 5.75 -12.36 3.60
N THR A 172 6.97 -11.85 3.53
CA THR A 172 8.05 -12.23 4.44
C THR A 172 8.31 -11.08 5.42
N ASP A 173 8.32 -11.36 6.72
CA ASP A 173 8.62 -10.33 7.72
C ASP A 173 10.12 -9.96 7.76
N TRP A 174 10.47 -8.92 8.53
CA TRP A 174 11.83 -8.40 8.63
C TRP A 174 12.85 -9.40 9.22
N GLN A 175 12.38 -10.49 9.85
CA GLN A 175 13.20 -11.58 10.36
C GLN A 175 13.30 -12.76 9.37
N GLY A 176 12.66 -12.66 8.20
CA GLY A 176 12.63 -13.73 7.20
C GLY A 176 11.53 -14.76 7.43
N THR A 177 10.59 -14.52 8.35
CA THR A 177 9.49 -15.45 8.63
C THR A 177 8.36 -15.24 7.64
N PRO A 178 7.85 -16.30 6.98
CA PRO A 178 6.67 -16.20 6.14
C PRO A 178 5.43 -15.83 6.95
N THR A 179 4.67 -14.85 6.46
CA THR A 179 3.47 -14.33 7.09
C THR A 179 2.40 -14.02 6.06
N ARG A 180 1.19 -13.72 6.54
CA ARG A 180 0.06 -13.38 5.67
C ARG A 180 -0.71 -12.20 6.25
N ILE A 181 -1.20 -11.32 5.38
CA ILE A 181 -2.10 -10.24 5.78
C ILE A 181 -3.39 -10.31 4.99
N GLY A 182 -4.49 -10.00 5.65
CA GLY A 182 -5.70 -9.56 4.98
C GLY A 182 -5.74 -8.05 4.96
N PHE A 183 -6.31 -7.48 3.91
CA PHE A 183 -6.56 -6.04 3.86
C PHE A 183 -7.82 -5.70 3.08
N VAL A 184 -8.34 -4.52 3.38
CA VAL A 184 -9.33 -3.80 2.58
C VAL A 184 -8.76 -2.43 2.22
N ALA A 185 -9.02 -1.96 1.00
CA ALA A 185 -8.72 -0.61 0.55
C ALA A 185 -9.90 -0.01 -0.21
N ARG A 186 -10.13 1.30 -0.07
CA ARG A 186 -11.13 2.08 -0.81
C ARG A 186 -10.55 3.43 -1.23
N SER A 187 -10.69 3.78 -2.51
CA SER A 187 -10.35 5.10 -3.04
C SER A 187 -11.53 6.07 -2.99
N ALA A 188 -11.28 7.31 -2.59
CA ALA A 188 -12.25 8.40 -2.60
C ALA A 188 -11.57 9.75 -2.81
N LEU A 189 -12.33 10.74 -3.28
CA LEU A 189 -11.88 12.13 -3.30
C LEU A 189 -12.02 12.73 -1.90
N GLU A 190 -10.98 13.43 -1.45
CA GLU A 190 -10.96 14.11 -0.16
C GLU A 190 -10.47 15.55 -0.34
N PRO A 191 -10.94 16.51 0.48
CA PRO A 191 -10.47 17.89 0.40
C PRO A 191 -8.95 17.98 0.60
N GLY A 192 -8.25 18.54 -0.39
CA GLY A 192 -6.81 18.80 -0.31
C GLY A 192 -6.48 20.19 0.24
N PRO A 193 -5.21 20.45 0.59
CA PRO A 193 -4.80 21.70 1.26
C PRO A 193 -4.96 22.96 0.40
N ASN A 194 -4.97 22.82 -0.93
CA ASN A 194 -4.98 23.96 -1.86
C ASN A 194 -6.35 24.18 -2.51
N GLY A 195 -7.43 23.72 -1.88
CA GLY A 195 -8.79 23.79 -2.42
C GLY A 195 -9.05 22.88 -3.62
N ARG A 196 -8.10 22.00 -3.96
CA ARG A 196 -8.28 20.91 -4.93
C ARG A 196 -8.37 19.60 -4.19
N ASP A 197 -9.31 18.75 -4.60
CA ASP A 197 -9.46 17.42 -4.03
C ASP A 197 -8.24 16.56 -4.34
N HIS A 198 -7.84 15.77 -3.35
CA HIS A 198 -6.87 14.69 -3.50
C HIS A 198 -7.61 13.37 -3.64
N LEU A 199 -7.08 12.47 -4.46
CA LEU A 199 -7.58 11.11 -4.49
C LEU A 199 -6.80 10.26 -3.49
N VAL A 200 -7.49 9.75 -2.48
CA VAL A 200 -6.90 9.03 -1.36
C VAL A 200 -7.46 7.62 -1.31
N ALA A 201 -6.59 6.62 -1.25
CA ALA A 201 -6.96 5.25 -0.91
C ALA A 201 -6.75 5.03 0.58
N ARG A 202 -7.83 4.78 1.33
CA ARG A 202 -7.78 4.42 2.75
C ARG A 202 -7.90 2.92 2.90
N ALA A 203 -7.15 2.34 3.82
CA ALA A 203 -7.08 0.92 4.01
C ALA A 203 -7.00 0.52 5.49
N MET A 204 -7.29 -0.76 5.73
CA MET A 204 -6.98 -1.45 6.98
C MET A 204 -6.40 -2.82 6.64
N ASN A 205 -5.31 -3.18 7.29
CA ASN A 205 -4.76 -4.54 7.23
C ASN A 205 -4.94 -5.27 8.57
N TRP A 206 -4.77 -6.58 8.57
CA TRP A 206 -4.67 -7.42 9.76
C TRP A 206 -3.84 -8.66 9.45
N ARG A 207 -3.20 -9.23 10.47
CA ARG A 207 -2.49 -10.50 10.30
C ARG A 207 -3.49 -11.65 10.07
N ALA A 208 -3.45 -12.24 8.88
CA ALA A 208 -4.34 -13.34 8.50
C ALA A 208 -3.86 -14.68 9.07
N GLU A 209 -4.75 -15.68 9.10
CA GLU A 209 -4.36 -17.04 9.45
C GLU A 209 -3.37 -17.63 8.44
N THR A 210 -2.26 -18.16 8.96
CA THR A 210 -1.34 -19.00 8.22
C THR A 210 -2.04 -20.32 7.90
N LYS A 211 -2.40 -20.55 6.64
CA LYS A 211 -2.78 -21.90 6.20
C LYS A 211 -1.51 -22.66 5.85
N ALA A 212 -1.55 -24.00 5.98
CA ALA A 212 -0.50 -24.88 5.46
C ALA A 212 -0.14 -24.46 4.03
N PRO A 213 1.15 -24.52 3.65
CA PRO A 213 1.63 -23.92 2.41
C PRO A 213 0.73 -24.35 1.27
N ALA A 214 0.13 -23.36 0.59
CA ALA A 214 -0.49 -23.61 -0.68
C ALA A 214 0.56 -24.27 -1.59
N VAL A 215 0.11 -25.18 -2.45
CA VAL A 215 0.93 -25.76 -3.53
C VAL A 215 1.79 -24.64 -4.13
N PRO A 216 3.11 -24.83 -4.33
CA PRO A 216 3.96 -23.79 -4.90
C PRO A 216 3.27 -23.21 -6.11
N VAL A 217 3.05 -21.89 -6.11
CA VAL A 217 2.43 -21.22 -7.24
C VAL A 217 3.36 -21.45 -8.43
N ASP A 218 2.89 -22.20 -9.43
CA ASP A 218 3.66 -22.46 -10.64
C ASP A 218 3.58 -21.22 -11.55
N ASP A 219 4.34 -20.18 -11.18
CA ASP A 219 4.41 -18.94 -11.94
C ASP A 219 5.68 -18.90 -12.80
N LEU A 220 5.53 -19.35 -14.05
CA LEU A 220 6.60 -19.30 -15.04
C LEU A 220 7.06 -17.85 -15.32
N ALA A 221 6.13 -16.89 -15.35
CA ALA A 221 6.45 -15.49 -15.63
C ALA A 221 7.32 -14.89 -14.51
N GLN A 222 7.00 -15.19 -13.25
CA GLN A 222 7.82 -14.79 -12.10
C GLN A 222 9.21 -15.42 -12.15
N ARG A 223 9.34 -16.70 -12.51
CA ARG A 223 10.65 -17.36 -12.65
C ARG A 223 11.50 -16.74 -13.76
N ILE A 224 10.88 -16.41 -14.90
CA ILE A 224 11.55 -15.68 -15.98
C ILE A 224 11.98 -14.29 -15.49
N LEU A 225 11.11 -13.56 -14.79
CA LEU A 225 11.42 -12.25 -14.25
C LEU A 225 12.59 -12.31 -13.26
N ILE A 226 12.65 -13.33 -12.41
CA ILE A 226 13.79 -13.56 -11.50
C ILE A 226 15.07 -13.86 -12.31
N GLY A 227 15.00 -14.71 -13.34
CA GLY A 227 16.13 -15.05 -14.20
C GLY A 227 16.69 -13.88 -15.03
N LEU A 228 15.90 -12.83 -15.24
CA LEU A 228 16.31 -11.59 -15.91
C LEU A 228 17.00 -10.58 -14.98
N ALA A 229 17.17 -10.88 -13.69
CA ALA A 229 17.91 -10.02 -12.77
C ALA A 229 19.39 -9.96 -13.17
N GLN A 230 20.01 -8.78 -13.00
CA GLN A 230 21.42 -8.55 -13.32
C GLN A 230 22.13 -7.91 -12.12
N ALA A 231 23.36 -8.32 -11.85
CA ALA A 231 24.16 -7.73 -10.77
C ALA A 231 24.39 -6.22 -11.04
N GLY A 232 24.19 -5.39 -10.03
CA GLY A 232 24.30 -3.93 -10.14
C GLY A 232 23.11 -3.24 -10.81
N VAL A 233 22.09 -3.99 -11.24
CA VAL A 233 20.85 -3.46 -11.82
C VAL A 233 19.68 -3.71 -10.88
N HIS A 234 18.89 -2.67 -10.62
CA HIS A 234 17.74 -2.73 -9.74
C HIS A 234 16.48 -2.33 -10.50
N ARG A 235 15.55 -3.27 -10.66
CA ARG A 235 14.30 -3.04 -11.40
C ARG A 235 13.19 -2.57 -10.48
N ALA A 236 12.38 -1.64 -10.98
CA ALA A 236 11.21 -1.13 -10.28
C ALA A 236 10.07 -0.80 -11.23
N LEU A 237 8.87 -0.68 -10.68
CA LEU A 237 7.71 -0.09 -11.33
C LEU A 237 7.55 1.36 -10.88
N VAL A 238 7.30 2.26 -11.82
CA VAL A 238 7.06 3.69 -11.57
C VAL A 238 5.79 4.17 -12.27
N ASP A 239 5.16 5.22 -11.74
CA ASP A 239 4.19 6.00 -12.49
C ASP A 239 4.94 6.86 -13.53
N LEU A 240 4.65 6.64 -14.81
CA LEU A 240 5.29 7.35 -15.92
C LEU A 240 5.03 8.86 -15.92
N LYS A 241 3.94 9.33 -15.30
CA LYS A 241 3.58 10.76 -15.28
C LYS A 241 4.29 11.53 -14.18
N THR A 242 4.43 10.89 -13.02
CA THR A 242 4.88 11.55 -11.79
C THR A 242 6.26 11.08 -11.35
N TRP A 243 6.79 10.02 -11.96
CA TRP A 243 7.99 9.32 -11.51
C TRP A 243 7.89 8.76 -10.07
N THR A 244 6.66 8.57 -9.58
CA THR A 244 6.42 7.97 -8.27
C THR A 244 6.82 6.51 -8.31
N LEU A 245 7.69 6.10 -7.38
CA LEU A 245 8.13 4.72 -7.24
C LEU A 245 7.03 3.84 -6.64
N LEU A 246 6.55 2.86 -7.41
CA LEU A 246 5.42 2.01 -7.06
C LEU A 246 5.83 0.72 -6.37
N LYS A 247 6.81 -0.01 -6.93
CA LYS A 247 7.23 -1.33 -6.44
C LYS A 247 8.66 -1.65 -6.84
N TRP A 248 9.41 -2.29 -5.96
CA TRP A 248 10.68 -2.93 -6.31
C TRP A 248 10.48 -4.36 -6.81
N LEU A 249 11.06 -4.68 -7.97
CA LEU A 249 11.08 -6.04 -8.52
C LEU A 249 12.37 -6.79 -8.15
N ASP A 250 13.42 -6.06 -7.80
CA ASP A 250 14.64 -6.57 -7.18
C ASP A 250 14.78 -6.02 -5.75
N GLN A 251 15.95 -6.15 -5.14
CA GLN A 251 16.22 -5.39 -3.90
C GLN A 251 16.31 -3.90 -4.22
N PRO A 252 15.86 -3.01 -3.31
CA PRO A 252 16.06 -1.57 -3.48
C PRO A 252 17.53 -1.23 -3.65
N CYS A 253 17.84 -0.27 -4.53
CA CYS A 253 19.20 0.25 -4.64
C CYS A 253 19.52 1.24 -3.50
N SER A 254 20.82 1.46 -3.27
CA SER A 254 21.35 2.40 -2.27
C SER A 254 22.08 3.61 -2.86
N PHE A 255 22.21 3.71 -4.19
CA PHE A 255 22.98 4.78 -4.84
C PHE A 255 22.22 6.13 -4.97
N TYR A 256 20.93 6.17 -4.65
CA TYR A 256 20.16 7.42 -4.59
C TYR A 256 19.04 7.33 -3.55
N ASP A 257 18.57 8.49 -3.06
CA ASP A 257 17.57 8.61 -2.00
C ASP A 257 16.14 8.58 -2.54
N TRP A 258 15.72 7.38 -2.94
CA TRP A 258 14.36 7.11 -3.43
C TRP A 258 13.28 7.25 -2.35
N ARG A 259 13.66 7.23 -1.06
CA ARG A 259 12.72 7.40 0.07
C ARG A 259 12.43 8.87 0.35
N ARG A 260 13.46 9.72 0.47
CA ARG A 260 13.28 11.15 0.73
C ARG A 260 12.49 11.83 -0.39
N SER A 261 12.84 11.50 -1.63
CA SER A 261 12.16 12.01 -2.83
C SER A 261 10.71 11.53 -2.97
N ALA A 262 10.28 10.55 -2.16
CA ALA A 262 8.90 10.10 -2.16
C ALA A 262 7.93 11.18 -1.70
N ALA A 263 8.31 11.93 -0.66
CA ALA A 263 7.46 12.90 0.02
C ALA A 263 7.90 14.36 -0.14
N ASP A 264 9.21 14.60 -0.25
CA ASP A 264 9.79 15.93 -0.19
C ASP A 264 10.75 16.21 -1.35
N GLY A 265 10.60 17.41 -1.92
CA GLY A 265 11.48 17.91 -2.98
C GLY A 265 11.22 17.32 -4.37
N PRO A 266 12.03 17.72 -5.36
CA PRO A 266 11.93 17.23 -6.73
C PRO A 266 12.39 15.76 -6.83
N ARG A 267 11.61 14.92 -7.54
CA ARG A 267 11.91 13.49 -7.76
C ARG A 267 13.05 13.24 -8.77
N LEU A 268 13.35 14.27 -9.57
CA LEU A 268 14.33 14.28 -10.65
C LEU A 268 14.82 15.71 -10.85
N HIS A 269 16.05 15.88 -11.34
CA HIS A 269 16.61 17.22 -11.53
C HIS A 269 15.72 18.02 -12.50
N PRO A 270 15.35 19.27 -12.19
CA PRO A 270 14.46 20.06 -13.05
C PRO A 270 14.95 20.19 -14.51
N ASP A 271 16.27 20.36 -14.69
CA ASP A 271 16.87 20.41 -16.03
C ASP A 271 16.73 19.11 -16.81
N ASP A 272 16.49 17.95 -16.17
CA ASP A 272 16.30 16.67 -16.88
C ASP A 272 14.86 16.47 -17.38
N GLN A 273 13.95 17.44 -17.15
CA GLN A 273 12.57 17.33 -17.62
C GLN A 273 12.48 17.14 -19.14
N HIS A 274 13.33 17.82 -19.91
CA HIS A 274 13.37 17.67 -21.37
C HIS A 274 13.80 16.26 -21.80
N VAL A 275 14.64 15.59 -21.01
CA VAL A 275 15.06 14.20 -21.21
C VAL A 275 13.88 13.27 -20.97
N ILE A 276 13.15 13.45 -19.88
CA ILE A 276 11.92 12.67 -19.58
C ILE A 276 10.89 12.83 -20.71
N ASP A 277 10.69 14.04 -21.21
CA ASP A 277 9.76 14.30 -22.30
C ASP A 277 10.21 13.60 -23.60
N ALA A 278 11.52 13.52 -23.86
CA ALA A 278 12.08 12.77 -24.98
C ALA A 278 11.89 11.26 -24.81
N MET A 279 12.27 10.70 -23.66
CA MET A 279 12.06 9.29 -23.33
C MET A 279 10.59 8.90 -23.42
N THR A 280 9.67 9.78 -23.01
CA THR A 280 8.22 9.55 -23.11
C THR A 280 7.75 9.43 -24.55
N ARG A 281 8.33 10.20 -25.48
CA ARG A 281 8.04 10.05 -26.92
C ARG A 281 8.59 8.73 -27.46
N ASP A 282 9.81 8.36 -27.06
CA ASP A 282 10.48 7.14 -27.53
C ASP A 282 9.81 5.86 -27.01
N LEU A 283 9.20 5.91 -25.82
CA LEU A 283 8.41 4.80 -25.26
C LEU A 283 7.21 4.39 -26.14
N ALA A 284 6.78 5.23 -27.08
CA ALA A 284 5.78 4.82 -28.08
C ALA A 284 6.32 3.75 -29.05
N ASN A 285 7.64 3.70 -29.25
CA ASN A 285 8.32 2.83 -30.20
C ASN A 285 9.05 1.65 -29.55
N GLY A 286 9.06 1.55 -28.22
CA GLY A 286 9.74 0.47 -27.49
C GLY A 286 10.26 0.91 -26.13
N SER A 287 11.55 0.67 -25.88
CA SER A 287 12.25 1.11 -24.68
C SER A 287 12.95 2.46 -24.90
N ALA A 288 13.16 3.20 -23.81
CA ALA A 288 13.96 4.42 -23.78
C ALA A 288 15.08 4.28 -22.75
N SER A 289 16.26 4.85 -23.01
CA SER A 289 17.41 4.81 -22.07
C SER A 289 18.10 6.14 -22.01
N HIS A 290 18.42 6.61 -20.80
CA HIS A 290 19.18 7.85 -20.57
C HIS A 290 19.80 7.87 -19.18
N VAL A 291 20.80 8.73 -18.96
CA VAL A 291 21.27 9.08 -17.62
C VAL A 291 20.42 10.22 -17.06
N LEU A 292 19.89 10.05 -15.85
CA LEU A 292 19.07 11.03 -15.14
C LEU A 292 19.70 11.35 -13.79
N ARG A 293 19.62 12.60 -13.36
CA ARG A 293 20.02 13.04 -12.02
C ARG A 293 18.86 12.81 -11.05
N LEU A 294 19.06 11.87 -10.12
CA LEU A 294 18.12 11.53 -9.06
C LEU A 294 18.60 12.06 -7.71
N PRO A 295 17.72 12.29 -6.72
CA PRO A 295 18.12 12.87 -5.44
C PRO A 295 19.14 12.00 -4.71
N GLY A 296 20.27 12.58 -4.28
CA GLY A 296 21.31 11.85 -3.55
C GLY A 296 21.07 11.81 -2.04
N HIS A 297 21.76 10.90 -1.36
CA HIS A 297 21.76 10.85 0.11
C HIS A 297 22.58 12.00 0.70
N ASP A 298 23.87 12.08 0.32
CA ASP A 298 24.83 13.05 0.86
C ASP A 298 25.04 14.28 -0.04
N VAL A 299 24.67 14.16 -1.31
CA VAL A 299 24.71 15.23 -2.32
C VAL A 299 23.30 15.47 -2.85
N ASP A 300 23.05 16.65 -3.43
CA ASP A 300 21.72 16.97 -3.94
C ASP A 300 21.29 16.00 -5.05
N TRP A 301 22.21 15.63 -5.94
CA TRP A 301 21.91 14.87 -7.16
C TRP A 301 22.99 13.83 -7.47
N VAL A 302 22.55 12.63 -7.84
CA VAL A 302 23.40 11.52 -8.30
C VAL A 302 22.96 11.11 -9.71
N PRO A 303 23.88 11.00 -10.67
CA PRO A 303 23.56 10.49 -11.99
C PRO A 303 23.31 8.98 -11.96
N VAL A 304 22.20 8.55 -12.55
CA VAL A 304 21.77 7.15 -12.61
C VAL A 304 21.42 6.82 -14.06
N HIS A 305 21.96 5.72 -14.59
CA HIS A 305 21.53 5.22 -15.88
C HIS A 305 20.19 4.50 -15.73
N VAL A 306 19.19 4.95 -16.49
CA VAL A 306 17.82 4.47 -16.44
C VAL A 306 17.41 3.93 -17.81
N THR A 307 16.90 2.69 -17.83
CA THR A 307 16.20 2.13 -18.99
C THR A 307 14.73 1.92 -18.63
N VAL A 308 13.81 2.34 -19.49
CA VAL A 308 12.36 2.31 -19.24
C VAL A 308 11.67 1.49 -20.32
N ASN A 309 10.73 0.64 -19.89
CA ASN A 309 9.76 -0.04 -20.75
C ASN A 309 8.34 0.29 -20.27
N ARG A 310 7.40 0.44 -21.19
CA ARG A 310 5.99 0.63 -20.84
C ARG A 310 5.32 -0.71 -20.57
N ILE A 311 4.71 -0.87 -19.40
CA ILE A 311 3.97 -2.06 -18.98
C ILE A 311 2.49 -1.71 -18.89
N GLU A 312 1.64 -2.51 -19.52
CA GLU A 312 0.19 -2.39 -19.39
C GLU A 312 -0.29 -3.21 -18.17
N LEU A 313 -0.96 -2.54 -17.23
CA LEU A 313 -1.50 -3.14 -16.01
C LEU A 313 -2.96 -3.57 -16.21
N GLU A 314 -3.75 -2.69 -16.81
CA GLU A 314 -5.13 -2.91 -17.23
C GLU A 314 -5.29 -2.27 -18.62
N PRO A 315 -6.35 -2.61 -19.39
CA PRO A 315 -6.62 -1.93 -20.66
C PRO A 315 -6.51 -0.40 -20.53
N ASP A 316 -5.66 0.19 -21.37
CA ASP A 316 -5.36 1.64 -21.40
C ASP A 316 -4.79 2.21 -20.08
N THR A 317 -4.11 1.39 -19.28
CA THR A 317 -3.54 1.77 -17.98
C THR A 317 -2.12 1.28 -17.87
N PHE A 318 -1.17 2.21 -17.91
CA PHE A 318 0.26 1.89 -18.06
C PHE A 318 1.10 2.35 -16.86
N ALA A 319 2.13 1.57 -16.56
CA ALA A 319 3.23 1.91 -15.67
C ALA A 319 4.58 1.80 -16.42
N GLY A 320 5.64 2.32 -15.82
CA GLY A 320 7.00 2.16 -16.33
C GLY A 320 7.72 1.04 -15.59
N LEU A 321 8.26 0.07 -16.30
CA LEU A 321 9.30 -0.82 -15.79
C LEU A 321 10.65 -0.14 -16.01
N VAL A 322 11.28 0.29 -14.92
CA VAL A 322 12.60 0.92 -14.94
C VAL A 322 13.67 -0.07 -14.50
N ALA A 323 14.82 -0.03 -15.15
CA ALA A 323 16.05 -0.69 -14.72
C ALA A 323 17.08 0.40 -14.38
N LEU A 324 17.52 0.40 -13.12
CA LEU A 324 18.40 1.43 -12.55
C LEU A 324 19.78 0.84 -12.28
N ARG A 325 20.83 1.54 -12.71
CA ARG A 325 22.22 1.21 -12.36
C ARG A 325 23.09 2.47 -12.35
N LEU A 326 24.30 2.34 -11.81
CA LEU A 326 25.31 3.38 -11.98
C LEU A 326 25.68 3.53 -13.47
N PRO A 327 25.80 4.77 -13.98
CA PRO A 327 26.24 5.02 -15.35
C PRO A 327 27.74 4.73 -15.51
N THR A 328 28.17 4.42 -16.72
CA THR A 328 29.59 4.39 -17.07
C THR A 328 30.14 5.80 -17.31
N ASP A 329 31.46 5.94 -17.34
CA ASP A 329 32.12 7.21 -17.69
C ASP A 329 31.74 7.71 -19.09
N GLU A 330 31.56 6.78 -20.04
CA GLU A 330 31.13 7.08 -21.41
C GLU A 330 29.69 7.60 -21.42
N GLU A 331 28.79 6.97 -20.68
CA GLU A 331 27.38 7.39 -20.57
C GLU A 331 27.23 8.75 -19.88
N LEU A 332 28.08 9.06 -18.90
CA LEU A 332 28.14 10.39 -18.29
C LEU A 332 28.58 11.45 -19.30
N ALA A 333 29.62 11.15 -20.08
CA ALA A 333 30.12 12.04 -21.12
C ALA A 333 29.07 12.28 -22.21
N ASP A 334 28.39 11.23 -22.68
CA ASP A 334 27.30 11.32 -23.66
C ASP A 334 26.11 12.14 -23.15
N ALA A 335 25.81 12.03 -21.85
CA ALA A 335 24.78 12.83 -21.18
C ALA A 335 25.22 14.27 -20.86
N GLY A 336 26.48 14.64 -21.15
CA GLY A 336 27.03 15.96 -20.84
C GLY A 336 27.19 16.23 -19.33
N LEU A 337 27.29 15.18 -18.51
CA LEU A 337 27.43 15.29 -17.06
C LEU A 337 28.89 15.12 -16.64
N PRO A 338 29.38 15.91 -15.67
CA PRO A 338 30.72 15.74 -15.14
C PRO A 338 30.85 14.42 -14.37
N LYS A 339 32.05 13.86 -14.33
CA LYS A 339 32.35 12.76 -13.41
C LYS A 339 32.17 13.26 -11.98
N ALA A 340 31.67 12.38 -11.10
CA ALA A 340 31.77 12.63 -9.67
C ALA A 340 33.26 12.77 -9.34
N THR A 341 33.68 13.97 -8.93
CA THR A 341 35.04 14.17 -8.45
C THR A 341 35.23 13.29 -7.23
N ASP A 342 36.20 12.36 -7.28
CA ASP A 342 36.67 11.66 -6.09
C ASP A 342 36.93 12.70 -5.00
N VAL A 343 36.10 12.70 -3.96
CA VAL A 343 36.42 13.42 -2.73
C VAL A 343 37.54 12.63 -2.08
N THR A 344 38.77 12.89 -2.52
CA THR A 344 39.97 12.49 -1.82
C THR A 344 40.01 13.24 -0.49
N THR A 345 39.78 12.52 0.60
CA THR A 345 40.19 12.93 1.95
C THR A 345 41.69 13.06 2.06
#